data_AF-A0A9D5X417-F1
#
_entry.id   AF-A0A9D5X417-F1
#
_cell.length_a   1.000
_cell.length_b   1.000
_cell.length_c   1.000
_cell.angle_alpha   90.00
_cell.angle_beta   90.00
_cell.angle_gamma   90.00
#
_symmetry.space_group_name_H-M   'P 1'
#
loop_
_entity.id
_entity.type
_entity.pdbx_description
1 polymer ?
#
loop_
_entity_poly.entity_id
_entity_poly.type
_entity_poly.pdbx_seq_one_letter_code
_entity_poly.pdbx_strand_id
1 'polypeptide(L)'
;LQWGVTEMERRLKVFEHYKVRDIKTYNRNVDGDKYADMENPPKHMPYFVIVIDELADLMMVAGKDVESSIVRIAQLGRAAGIHLIVATQRPSADVVTGLIRANIDNRVALSVDNSLNSRIILDQKGAEQLLGKGDMLVKLRGKKPNRAQGCWVSDEEIEETVKYIRTQRVAEYHDNILTVATPTQADGVGGVGGMAQADDPLIWEAARIIVDSQLGSTSSLQRALSVGYARAGRIMDMLEAKGVVGPANGSKPREVLIDKDALEELKVQDAAYREVE
;
A
#
# COMPACT_ATOMS: atom_id res chain seq x y z
N LEU A 1 -2.41 -1.06 3.43
CA LEU A 1 -1.43 -0.27 4.24
C LEU A 1 -0.02 -0.31 3.68
N GLN A 2 0.50 -1.49 3.33
CA GLN A 2 1.82 -1.63 2.69
C GLN A 2 2.00 -0.74 1.45
N TRP A 3 1.00 -0.67 0.56
CA TRP A 3 1.04 0.29 -0.56
C TRP A 3 1.29 1.73 -0.12
N GLY A 4 0.66 2.18 0.97
CA GLY A 4 0.86 3.52 1.50
C GLY A 4 2.29 3.76 1.99
N VAL A 5 2.96 2.73 2.50
CA VAL A 5 4.38 2.77 2.85
C VAL A 5 5.25 2.86 1.59
N THR A 6 4.98 2.04 0.58
CA THR A 6 5.70 2.05 -0.69
C THR A 6 5.58 3.39 -1.41
N GLU A 7 4.37 3.94 -1.50
CA GLU A 7 4.12 5.26 -2.10
C GLU A 7 4.80 6.38 -1.29
N MET A 8 4.82 6.27 0.05
CA MET A 8 5.54 7.22 0.90
C MET A 8 7.04 7.24 0.57
N GLU A 9 7.68 6.07 0.48
CA GLU A 9 9.09 5.94 0.14
C GLU A 9 9.39 6.49 -1.26
N ARG A 10 8.54 6.15 -2.23
CA ARG A 10 8.65 6.65 -3.61
C ARG A 10 8.63 8.18 -3.64
N ARG A 11 7.69 8.81 -2.92
CA ARG A 11 7.61 10.28 -2.82
C ARG A 11 8.84 10.88 -2.18
N LEU A 12 9.36 10.28 -1.11
CA LEU A 12 10.58 10.78 -0.45
C LEU A 12 11.79 10.75 -1.38
N LYS A 13 11.96 9.70 -2.19
CA LYS A 13 13.01 9.64 -3.22
C LYS A 13 12.84 10.72 -4.28
N VAL A 14 11.60 10.94 -4.75
CA VAL A 14 11.30 12.04 -5.69
C VAL A 14 11.66 13.40 -5.06
N PHE A 15 11.32 13.61 -3.79
CA PHE A 15 11.64 14.87 -3.12
C PHE A 15 13.14 15.09 -2.97
N GLU A 16 13.90 14.04 -2.69
CA GLU A 16 15.36 14.08 -2.67
C GLU A 16 15.94 14.48 -4.05
N HIS A 17 15.46 13.85 -5.13
CA HIS A 17 15.86 14.18 -6.50
C HIS A 17 15.61 15.65 -6.84
N TYR A 18 14.43 16.17 -6.52
CA TYR A 18 14.06 17.57 -6.74
C TYR A 18 14.56 18.54 -5.65
N LYS A 19 15.32 18.05 -4.67
CA LYS A 19 15.87 18.81 -3.53
C LYS A 19 14.80 19.61 -2.77
N VAL A 20 13.63 19.01 -2.56
CA VAL A 20 12.52 19.57 -1.78
C VAL A 20 12.31 18.75 -0.51
N ARG A 21 11.69 19.36 0.52
CA ARG A 21 11.54 18.73 1.84
C ARG A 21 10.19 18.07 2.06
N ASP A 22 9.16 18.51 1.34
CA ASP A 22 7.78 18.07 1.53
C ASP A 22 6.95 18.25 0.26
N ILE A 23 5.81 17.56 0.24
CA ILE A 23 4.83 17.62 -0.85
C ILE A 23 4.33 19.04 -1.12
N LYS A 24 4.22 19.88 -0.08
CA LYS A 24 3.71 21.26 -0.23
C LYS A 24 4.68 22.09 -1.06
N THR A 25 5.97 21.97 -0.78
CA THR A 25 7.03 22.64 -1.53
C THR A 25 7.19 22.05 -2.92
N TYR A 26 7.06 20.72 -3.05
CA TYR A 26 7.06 20.03 -4.34
C TYR A 26 5.94 20.56 -5.26
N ASN A 27 4.68 20.48 -4.81
CA ASN A 27 3.53 20.92 -5.59
C ASN A 27 3.60 22.41 -5.94
N ARG A 28 3.98 23.27 -4.97
CA ARG A 28 4.17 24.71 -5.27
C ARG A 28 5.19 24.97 -6.37
N ASN A 29 6.26 24.17 -6.45
CA ASN A 29 7.25 24.32 -7.52
C ASN A 29 6.72 23.82 -8.86
N VAL A 30 5.95 22.72 -8.86
CA VAL A 30 5.29 22.18 -10.06
C VAL A 30 4.26 23.19 -10.59
N ASP A 31 3.42 23.73 -9.73
CA ASP A 31 2.35 24.66 -10.09
C ASP A 31 2.86 26.07 -10.41
N GLY A 32 4.08 26.39 -9.98
CA GLY A 32 4.74 27.69 -10.17
C GLY A 32 5.72 27.73 -11.35
N ASP A 33 5.53 26.85 -12.34
CA ASP A 33 6.31 26.74 -13.59
C ASP A 33 7.82 26.49 -13.45
N LYS A 34 8.31 26.18 -12.24
CA LYS A 34 9.75 25.97 -11.98
C LYS A 34 10.35 24.87 -12.85
N TYR A 35 9.52 23.92 -13.28
CA TYR A 35 9.92 22.76 -14.07
C TYR A 35 9.28 22.73 -15.46
N ALA A 36 8.63 23.83 -15.90
CA ALA A 36 7.88 23.87 -17.16
C ALA A 36 8.76 23.64 -18.39
N ASP A 37 10.03 24.05 -18.34
CA ASP A 37 11.00 23.92 -19.43
C ASP A 37 11.66 22.52 -19.51
N MET A 38 11.33 21.60 -18.61
CA MET A 38 11.85 20.22 -18.65
C MET A 38 11.15 19.41 -19.75
N GLU A 39 11.89 18.54 -20.43
CA GLU A 39 11.35 17.66 -21.48
C GLU A 39 10.21 16.75 -20.96
N ASN A 40 10.30 16.35 -19.69
CA ASN A 40 9.23 15.63 -18.99
C ASN A 40 8.96 16.30 -17.62
N PRO A 41 8.08 17.30 -17.55
CA PRO A 41 7.86 18.05 -16.33
C PRO A 41 7.17 17.18 -15.27
N PRO A 42 7.59 17.27 -13.99
CA PRO A 42 6.93 16.60 -12.89
C PRO A 42 5.47 17.02 -12.76
N LYS A 43 4.60 16.07 -12.37
CA LYS A 43 3.17 16.31 -12.17
C LYS A 43 2.83 16.58 -10.71
N HIS A 44 1.78 17.36 -10.48
CA HIS A 44 1.25 17.64 -9.15
C HIS A 44 0.88 16.32 -8.43
N MET A 45 1.33 16.17 -7.19
CA MET A 45 1.05 14.98 -6.37
C MET A 45 -0.17 15.22 -5.46
N PRO A 46 -1.19 14.34 -5.50
CA PRO A 46 -2.34 14.45 -4.59
C PRO A 46 -1.95 14.08 -3.15
N TYR A 47 -2.68 14.63 -2.18
CA TYR A 47 -2.64 14.13 -0.80
C TYR A 47 -3.42 12.82 -0.71
N PHE A 48 -2.94 11.88 0.11
CA PHE A 48 -3.66 10.66 0.42
C PHE A 48 -4.14 10.66 1.86
N VAL A 49 -5.38 10.23 2.06
CA VAL A 49 -5.97 9.99 3.38
C VAL A 49 -6.39 8.53 3.43
N ILE A 50 -5.78 7.77 4.34
CA ILE A 50 -6.09 6.37 4.59
C ILE A 50 -7.00 6.33 5.82
N VAL A 51 -8.21 5.78 5.68
CA VAL A 51 -9.17 5.65 6.77
C VAL A 51 -9.33 4.18 7.11
N ILE A 52 -9.14 3.84 8.39
CA ILE A 52 -9.38 2.53 8.96
C ILE A 52 -10.53 2.69 9.96
N ASP A 53 -11.69 2.13 9.65
CA ASP A 53 -12.88 2.26 10.50
C ASP A 53 -12.79 1.40 11.77
N GLU A 54 -12.22 0.20 11.64
CA GLU A 54 -11.99 -0.71 12.78
C GLU A 54 -10.58 -1.31 12.72
N LEU A 55 -9.66 -0.76 13.51
CA LEU A 55 -8.29 -1.26 13.62
C LEU A 55 -8.23 -2.68 14.19
N ALA A 56 -9.13 -3.04 15.12
CA ALA A 56 -9.06 -4.31 15.82
C ALA A 56 -9.14 -5.50 14.85
N ASP A 57 -9.98 -5.39 13.82
CA ASP A 57 -10.17 -6.46 12.83
C ASP A 57 -8.89 -6.70 12.02
N LEU A 58 -8.15 -5.62 11.68
CA LEU A 58 -6.84 -5.74 11.04
C LEU A 58 -5.79 -6.32 11.99
N MET A 59 -5.83 -5.95 13.27
CA MET A 59 -4.87 -6.42 14.28
C MET A 59 -5.04 -7.91 14.58
N MET A 60 -6.26 -8.43 14.54
CA MET A 60 -6.55 -9.86 14.74
C MET A 60 -5.99 -10.75 13.63
N VAL A 61 -5.94 -10.25 12.39
CA VAL A 61 -5.48 -11.03 11.22
C VAL A 61 -3.98 -10.85 10.98
N ALA A 62 -3.48 -9.61 11.06
CA ALA A 62 -2.12 -9.26 10.63
C ALA A 62 -1.47 -8.17 11.51
N GLY A 63 -1.64 -8.26 12.83
CA GLY A 63 -1.28 -7.18 13.76
C GLY A 63 0.16 -6.66 13.65
N LYS A 64 1.16 -7.53 13.45
CA LYS A 64 2.56 -7.11 13.33
C LYS A 64 2.81 -6.25 12.08
N ASP A 65 2.27 -6.66 10.93
CA ASP A 65 2.49 -5.95 9.66
C ASP A 65 1.68 -4.66 9.59
N VAL A 66 0.47 -4.69 10.15
CA VAL A 66 -0.41 -3.51 10.30
C VAL A 66 0.24 -2.48 11.21
N GLU A 67 0.69 -2.88 12.41
CA GLU A 67 1.38 -1.99 13.36
C GLU A 67 2.63 -1.37 12.73
N SER A 68 3.47 -2.18 12.08
CA SER A 68 4.68 -1.70 11.42
C SER A 68 4.37 -0.65 10.34
N SER A 69 3.33 -0.89 9.53
CA SER A 69 2.89 0.05 8.50
C SER A 69 2.37 1.35 9.10
N ILE A 70 1.55 1.27 10.15
CA ILE A 70 0.99 2.44 10.85
C ILE A 70 2.12 3.29 11.43
N VAL A 71 3.07 2.68 12.14
CA VAL A 71 4.23 3.38 12.73
C VAL A 71 5.02 4.10 11.64
N ARG A 72 5.31 3.42 10.53
CA ARG A 72 6.11 3.97 9.44
C ARG A 72 5.42 5.15 8.74
N ILE A 73 4.13 5.04 8.47
CA ILE A 73 3.31 6.14 7.91
C ILE A 73 3.21 7.30 8.91
N ALA A 74 2.99 7.02 10.20
CA ALA A 74 2.89 8.07 11.21
C ALA A 74 4.19 8.87 11.38
N GLN A 75 5.35 8.23 11.22
CA GLN A 75 6.66 8.86 11.33
C GLN A 75 7.02 9.76 10.13
N LEU A 76 6.76 9.28 8.91
CA LEU A 76 7.29 9.91 7.68
C LEU A 76 6.21 10.45 6.74
N GLY A 77 4.94 10.06 6.94
CA GLY A 77 3.82 10.37 6.04
C GLY A 77 3.50 11.85 5.92
N ARG A 78 3.78 12.65 6.96
CA ARG A 78 3.52 14.11 6.95
C ARG A 78 4.24 14.81 5.79
N ALA A 79 5.53 14.51 5.57
CA ALA A 79 6.29 15.11 4.48
C ALA A 79 5.81 14.62 3.11
N ALA A 80 5.49 13.32 3.02
CA ALA A 80 4.97 12.65 1.83
C ALA A 80 3.51 13.02 1.45
N GLY A 81 2.78 13.72 2.34
CA GLY A 81 1.37 14.04 2.12
C GLY A 81 0.44 12.84 2.26
N ILE A 82 0.81 11.88 3.10
CA ILE A 82 0.01 10.69 3.42
C ILE A 82 -0.43 10.78 4.87
N HIS A 83 -1.73 10.80 5.08
CA HIS A 83 -2.37 10.96 6.39
C HIS A 83 -3.19 9.72 6.74
N LEU A 84 -3.25 9.41 8.03
CA LEU A 84 -3.93 8.24 8.54
C LEU A 84 -5.02 8.67 9.53
N ILE A 85 -6.22 8.12 9.37
CA ILE A 85 -7.32 8.17 10.32
C ILE A 85 -7.57 6.73 10.76
N VAL A 86 -7.41 6.47 12.06
CA VAL A 86 -7.59 5.14 12.63
C VAL A 86 -8.68 5.22 13.69
N ALA A 87 -9.74 4.45 13.49
CA ALA A 87 -10.83 4.28 14.43
C ALA A 87 -10.86 2.83 14.94
N THR A 88 -11.43 2.66 16.13
CA THR A 88 -11.71 1.36 16.74
C THR A 88 -12.75 1.51 17.84
N GLN A 89 -13.63 0.53 17.96
CA GLN A 89 -14.55 0.42 19.09
C GLN A 89 -13.95 -0.41 20.24
N ARG A 90 -12.79 -1.04 20.03
CA ARG A 90 -12.11 -1.89 21.02
C ARG A 90 -10.81 -1.22 21.49
N PRO A 91 -10.89 -0.26 22.44
CA PRO A 91 -9.71 0.44 22.96
C PRO A 91 -8.96 -0.43 23.98
N SER A 92 -8.41 -1.56 23.52
CA SER A 92 -7.61 -2.48 24.31
C SER A 92 -6.11 -2.32 24.03
N ALA A 93 -5.25 -2.81 24.92
CA ALA A 93 -3.80 -2.60 24.82
C ALA A 93 -3.14 -3.39 23.67
N ASP A 94 -3.78 -4.47 23.22
CA ASP A 94 -3.41 -5.29 22.08
C ASP A 94 -3.82 -4.67 20.74
N VAL A 95 -4.86 -3.83 20.72
CA VAL A 95 -5.30 -3.08 19.52
C VAL A 95 -4.56 -1.74 19.44
N VAL A 96 -4.62 -0.94 20.50
CA VAL A 96 -3.97 0.38 20.59
C VAL A 96 -2.66 0.24 21.33
N THR A 97 -1.68 -0.38 20.67
CA THR A 97 -0.39 -0.74 21.25
C THR A 97 0.43 0.48 21.67
N GLY A 98 1.48 0.24 22.47
CA GLY A 98 2.42 1.31 22.86
C GLY A 98 3.11 1.97 21.67
N LEU A 99 3.45 1.22 20.62
CA LEU A 99 4.08 1.75 19.41
C LEU A 99 3.14 2.64 18.62
N ILE A 100 1.87 2.24 18.47
CA ILE A 100 0.85 3.08 17.81
C ILE A 100 0.66 4.38 18.60
N ARG A 101 0.48 4.29 19.93
CA ARG A 101 0.33 5.48 20.80
C ARG A 101 1.53 6.42 20.72
N ALA A 102 2.75 5.89 20.64
CA ALA A 102 3.97 6.69 20.58
C ALA A 102 4.14 7.47 19.27
N ASN A 103 3.47 7.06 18.18
CA ASN A 103 3.62 7.70 16.87
C ASN A 103 2.35 8.48 16.43
N ILE A 104 1.19 8.24 17.05
CA ILE A 104 -0.05 8.98 16.78
C ILE A 104 -0.33 9.95 17.94
N ASP A 105 0.07 11.21 17.74
CA ASP A 105 -0.02 12.27 18.75
C ASP A 105 -1.43 12.87 18.90
N ASN A 106 -2.16 12.98 17.79
CA ASN A 106 -3.50 13.57 17.77
C ASN A 106 -4.53 12.46 17.96
N ARG A 107 -5.37 12.60 18.99
CA ARG A 107 -6.31 11.56 19.39
C ARG A 107 -7.67 12.16 19.73
N VAL A 108 -8.71 11.42 19.39
CA VAL A 108 -10.09 11.74 19.73
C VAL A 108 -10.65 10.54 20.47
N ALA A 109 -11.26 10.77 21.63
CA ALA A 109 -12.01 9.75 22.35
C ALA A 109 -13.47 10.18 22.45
N LEU A 110 -14.36 9.32 21.97
CA LEU A 110 -15.79 9.37 22.31
C LEU A 110 -16.01 8.75 23.70
N SER A 111 -17.27 8.70 24.14
CA SER A 111 -17.62 8.03 25.40
C SER A 111 -17.17 6.57 25.40
N VAL A 112 -16.57 6.14 26.51
CA VAL A 112 -16.06 4.79 26.74
C VAL A 112 -16.54 4.24 28.08
N ASP A 113 -16.60 2.92 28.22
CA ASP A 113 -17.22 2.29 29.39
C ASP A 113 -16.47 2.51 30.71
N ASN A 114 -15.15 2.73 30.66
CA ASN A 114 -14.35 2.80 31.87
C ASN A 114 -13.07 3.64 31.72
N SER A 115 -12.50 4.00 32.86
CA SER A 115 -11.27 4.80 32.94
C SER A 115 -10.02 4.10 32.40
N LEU A 116 -10.02 2.77 32.24
CA LEU A 116 -8.91 2.04 31.63
C LEU A 116 -8.89 2.31 30.12
N ASN A 117 -10.04 2.21 29.45
CA ASN A 117 -10.21 2.50 28.03
C ASN A 117 -9.86 3.97 27.73
N SER A 118 -10.28 4.92 28.60
CA SER A 118 -9.89 6.33 28.46
C SER A 118 -8.37 6.50 28.49
N ARG A 119 -7.67 5.80 29.40
CA ARG A 119 -6.20 5.86 29.46
C ARG A 119 -5.54 5.24 28.24
N ILE A 120 -6.09 4.17 27.69
CA ILE A 120 -5.55 3.55 26.48
C ILE A 120 -5.60 4.51 25.29
N ILE A 121 -6.68 5.28 25.16
CA ILE A 121 -6.81 6.26 24.06
C ILE A 121 -6.04 7.55 24.38
N LEU A 122 -6.26 8.18 25.53
CA LEU A 122 -5.80 9.56 25.80
C LEU A 122 -4.57 9.65 26.70
N ASP A 123 -4.04 8.54 27.22
CA ASP A 123 -3.06 8.48 28.32
C ASP A 123 -3.56 9.12 29.63
N GLN A 124 -4.86 9.42 29.73
CA GLN A 124 -5.50 10.02 30.89
C GLN A 124 -6.96 9.61 31.01
N LYS A 125 -7.55 9.85 32.18
CA LYS A 125 -8.99 9.68 32.42
C LYS A 125 -9.79 10.85 31.81
N GLY A 126 -11.09 10.64 31.65
CA GLY A 126 -12.08 11.67 31.32
C GLY A 126 -13.06 11.23 30.25
N ALA A 127 -12.69 10.31 29.35
CA ALA A 127 -13.58 9.85 28.30
C ALA A 127 -14.73 9.00 28.85
N GLU A 128 -14.54 8.35 30.00
CA GLU A 128 -15.59 7.60 30.70
C GLU A 128 -16.69 8.48 31.32
N GLN A 129 -16.50 9.80 31.33
CA GLN A 129 -17.46 10.77 31.85
C GLN A 129 -18.25 11.48 30.74
N LEU A 130 -18.00 11.13 29.47
CA LEU A 130 -18.67 11.72 28.33
C LEU A 130 -20.10 11.18 28.21
N LEU A 131 -21.00 12.03 27.72
CA LEU A 131 -22.45 11.80 27.67
C LEU A 131 -22.88 10.92 26.48
N GLY A 132 -21.96 10.56 25.59
CA GLY A 132 -22.25 9.89 24.33
C GLY A 132 -22.79 10.85 23.26
N LYS A 133 -23.39 10.30 22.19
CA LYS A 133 -24.05 11.08 21.11
C LYS A 133 -23.19 12.25 20.57
N GLY A 134 -21.92 11.96 20.26
CA GLY A 134 -20.97 12.94 19.71
C GLY A 134 -20.16 13.73 20.73
N ASP A 135 -20.43 13.62 22.03
CA ASP A 135 -19.57 14.22 23.06
C ASP A 135 -18.20 13.52 23.08
N MET A 136 -17.12 14.31 22.97
CA MET A 136 -15.77 13.81 22.78
C MET A 136 -14.70 14.64 23.50
N LEU A 137 -13.55 14.00 23.75
CA LEU A 137 -12.31 14.66 24.13
C LEU A 137 -11.32 14.63 22.96
N VAL A 138 -10.82 15.81 22.59
CA VAL A 138 -9.82 15.99 21.53
C VAL A 138 -8.48 16.35 22.15
N LYS A 139 -7.49 15.46 22.00
CA LYS A 139 -6.11 15.65 22.42
C LYS A 139 -5.25 15.91 21.20
N LEU A 140 -4.81 17.16 21.03
CA LEU A 140 -3.82 17.51 20.00
C LEU A 140 -2.40 17.39 20.56
N ARG A 141 -1.44 17.16 19.67
CA ARG A 141 -0.01 17.08 20.02
C ARG A 141 0.41 18.24 20.94
N GLY A 142 1.00 17.90 22.09
CA GLY A 142 1.52 18.86 23.06
C GLY A 142 0.44 19.66 23.82
N LYS A 143 -0.84 19.33 23.68
CA LYS A 143 -1.95 20.00 24.37
C LYS A 143 -2.66 19.05 25.31
N LYS A 144 -3.31 19.63 26.33
CA LYS A 144 -4.27 18.89 27.16
C LYS A 144 -5.54 18.59 26.34
N PRO A 145 -6.26 17.49 26.62
CA PRO A 145 -7.51 17.21 25.93
C PRO A 145 -8.55 18.30 26.21
N ASN A 146 -9.24 18.74 25.17
CA ASN A 146 -10.35 19.67 25.25
C ASN A 146 -11.65 18.93 24.91
N ARG A 147 -12.71 19.20 25.65
CA ARG A 147 -14.04 18.65 25.36
C ARG A 147 -14.65 19.37 24.16
N ALA A 148 -15.24 18.60 23.26
CA ALA A 148 -15.90 19.09 22.06
C ALA A 148 -17.17 18.27 21.78
N GLN A 149 -18.09 18.84 21.01
CA GLN A 149 -19.30 18.18 20.55
C GLN A 149 -19.18 17.91 19.06
N GLY A 150 -19.37 16.65 18.67
CA GLY A 150 -19.39 16.22 17.28
C GLY A 150 -20.65 16.70 16.58
N CYS A 151 -20.51 17.12 15.32
CA CYS A 151 -21.64 17.37 14.47
C CYS A 151 -22.36 16.05 14.20
N TRP A 152 -23.68 16.06 14.36
CA TRP A 152 -24.52 14.98 13.89
C TRP A 152 -24.80 15.20 12.41
N VAL A 153 -24.67 14.13 11.63
CA VAL A 153 -24.98 14.07 10.21
C VAL A 153 -25.80 12.81 10.02
N SER A 154 -26.93 12.91 9.32
CA SER A 154 -27.79 11.77 9.04
C SER A 154 -27.27 10.94 7.86
N ASP A 155 -27.70 9.69 7.75
CA ASP A 155 -27.33 8.84 6.63
C ASP A 155 -27.83 9.43 5.30
N GLU A 156 -29.00 10.08 5.31
CA GLU A 156 -29.54 10.77 4.13
C GLU A 156 -28.64 11.93 3.67
N GLU A 157 -28.14 12.75 4.60
CA GLU A 157 -27.20 13.84 4.27
C GLU A 157 -25.90 13.31 3.68
N ILE A 158 -25.41 12.16 4.17
CA ILE A 158 -24.24 11.47 3.62
C ILE A 158 -24.52 10.99 2.19
N GLU A 159 -25.64 10.31 1.97
CA GLU A 159 -26.03 9.77 0.66
C GLU A 159 -26.22 10.89 -0.37
N GLU A 160 -26.87 11.98 -0.01
CA GLU A 160 -27.05 13.16 -0.86
C GLU A 160 -25.70 13.77 -1.26
N THR A 161 -24.78 13.90 -0.30
CA THR A 161 -23.43 14.41 -0.54
C THR A 161 -22.64 13.49 -1.47
N VAL A 162 -22.67 12.18 -1.23
CA VAL A 162 -22.00 11.18 -2.09
C VAL A 162 -22.58 11.22 -3.51
N LYS A 163 -23.90 11.32 -3.65
CA LYS A 163 -24.58 11.42 -4.94
C LYS A 163 -24.14 12.67 -5.68
N TYR A 164 -24.11 13.82 -5.02
CA TYR A 164 -23.62 15.07 -5.60
C TYR A 164 -22.18 14.94 -6.10
N ILE A 165 -21.27 14.37 -5.29
CA ILE A 165 -19.87 14.15 -5.69
C ILE A 165 -19.78 13.24 -6.93
N ARG A 166 -20.56 12.16 -6.98
CA ARG A 166 -20.59 11.23 -8.13
C ARG A 166 -21.05 11.90 -9.44
N THR A 167 -21.83 12.98 -9.38
CA THR A 167 -22.18 13.75 -10.59
C THR A 167 -21.03 14.59 -11.14
N GLN A 168 -20.02 14.90 -10.32
CA GLN A 168 -18.90 15.78 -10.69
C GLN A 168 -17.74 14.99 -11.30
N ARG A 169 -17.49 13.75 -10.87
CA ARG A 169 -16.37 12.95 -11.35
C ARG A 169 -16.61 11.44 -11.20
N VAL A 170 -16.07 10.66 -12.13
CA VAL A 170 -16.00 9.20 -12.03
C VAL A 170 -14.82 8.81 -11.13
N ALA A 171 -14.99 7.77 -10.31
CA ALA A 171 -13.93 7.25 -9.48
C ALA A 171 -12.87 6.53 -10.34
N GLU A 172 -11.62 6.97 -10.23
CA GLU A 172 -10.46 6.32 -10.83
C GLU A 172 -9.85 5.36 -9.79
N TYR A 173 -10.04 4.06 -10.00
CA TYR A 173 -9.47 3.03 -9.12
C TYR A 173 -8.09 2.63 -9.62
N HIS A 174 -7.16 2.52 -8.68
CA HIS A 174 -5.80 2.07 -8.93
C HIS A 174 -5.66 0.62 -8.44
N ASP A 175 -5.75 -0.34 -9.36
CA ASP A 175 -5.78 -1.77 -9.03
C ASP A 175 -4.53 -2.24 -8.29
N ASN A 176 -3.39 -1.57 -8.52
CA ASN A 176 -2.13 -1.82 -7.84
C ASN A 176 -2.15 -1.48 -6.33
N ILE A 177 -3.17 -0.79 -5.82
CA ILE A 177 -3.32 -0.55 -4.36
C ILE A 177 -3.77 -1.83 -3.65
N LEU A 178 -4.63 -2.62 -4.30
CA LEU A 178 -5.25 -3.81 -3.73
C LEU A 178 -4.35 -5.04 -3.86
N THR A 179 -3.54 -5.13 -4.92
CA THR A 179 -2.63 -6.25 -5.13
C THR A 179 -1.48 -6.30 -4.12
N VAL A 180 -1.16 -5.17 -3.46
CA VAL A 180 -0.05 -5.09 -2.48
C VAL A 180 -0.38 -5.78 -1.14
N ALA A 181 -1.64 -6.12 -0.87
CA ALA A 181 -2.09 -6.57 0.45
C ALA A 181 -2.19 -8.09 0.65
N THR A 182 -1.72 -8.93 -0.25
CA THR A 182 -1.68 -10.40 -0.05
C THR A 182 -0.33 -10.84 0.54
N PRO A 183 -0.21 -11.02 1.87
CA PRO A 183 0.82 -11.89 2.41
C PRO A 183 0.51 -13.31 1.94
N THR A 184 1.47 -13.93 1.27
CA THR A 184 1.50 -15.35 0.94
C THR A 184 1.30 -16.19 2.19
N GLN A 185 0.06 -16.60 2.49
CA GLN A 185 -0.18 -17.86 3.17
C GLN A 185 -0.04 -18.97 2.13
N ALA A 186 1.00 -19.78 2.32
CA ALA A 186 1.05 -21.08 1.68
C ALA A 186 -0.10 -21.92 2.24
N ASP A 187 -1.15 -22.11 1.45
CA ASP A 187 -1.82 -23.40 1.26
C ASP A 187 -2.80 -23.31 0.08
N GLY A 188 -2.52 -24.10 -0.97
CA GLY A 188 -3.52 -24.62 -1.90
C GLY A 188 -4.24 -23.67 -2.87
N VAL A 189 -3.85 -23.78 -4.14
CA VAL A 189 -4.70 -23.63 -5.35
C VAL A 189 -4.90 -22.20 -5.90
N GLY A 190 -4.05 -21.87 -6.90
CA GLY A 190 -4.47 -21.35 -8.21
C GLY A 190 -4.85 -19.86 -8.35
N GLY A 191 -3.98 -19.09 -9.02
CA GLY A 191 -4.41 -17.92 -9.81
C GLY A 191 -3.63 -16.61 -9.60
N VAL A 192 -2.54 -16.43 -10.36
CA VAL A 192 -2.03 -15.23 -11.08
C VAL A 192 -2.51 -13.84 -10.59
N GLY A 193 -1.68 -12.82 -10.30
CA GLY A 193 -0.23 -12.61 -10.38
C GLY A 193 0.08 -11.11 -10.19
N GLY A 194 1.37 -10.79 -9.99
CA GLY A 194 1.91 -9.44 -10.24
C GLY A 194 2.17 -8.52 -9.05
N MET A 195 3.06 -8.91 -8.13
CA MET A 195 3.92 -7.93 -7.43
C MET A 195 5.37 -8.20 -7.82
N ALA A 196 6.09 -7.12 -8.13
CA ALA A 196 7.51 -7.15 -8.44
C ALA A 196 8.32 -7.63 -7.22
N GLN A 197 8.43 -8.96 -7.08
CA GLN A 197 9.65 -9.56 -6.58
C GLN A 197 10.79 -9.04 -7.45
N ALA A 198 11.92 -8.67 -6.84
CA ALA A 198 13.15 -8.52 -7.60
C ALA A 198 13.30 -9.77 -8.48
N ASP A 199 13.39 -9.56 -9.79
CA ASP A 199 13.48 -10.65 -10.75
C ASP A 199 14.58 -11.62 -10.31
N ASP A 200 14.31 -12.92 -10.44
CA ASP A 200 15.38 -13.89 -10.25
C ASP A 200 16.53 -13.53 -11.20
N PRO A 201 17.81 -13.50 -10.74
CA PRO A 201 18.94 -13.14 -11.59
C PRO A 201 19.04 -13.97 -12.89
N LEU A 202 18.44 -15.16 -12.90
CA LEU A 202 18.43 -16.07 -14.04
C LEU A 202 17.17 -15.93 -14.93
N ILE A 203 16.29 -14.96 -14.70
CA ILE A 203 14.99 -14.87 -15.38
C ILE A 203 15.13 -14.77 -16.90
N TRP A 204 16.07 -13.96 -17.39
CA TRP A 204 16.28 -13.75 -18.83
C TRP A 204 16.99 -14.94 -19.48
N GLU A 205 17.85 -15.63 -18.74
CA GLU A 205 18.46 -16.90 -19.18
C GLU A 205 17.39 -17.99 -19.28
N ALA A 206 16.50 -18.06 -18.29
CA ALA A 206 15.36 -18.96 -18.27
C ALA A 206 14.39 -18.71 -19.43
N ALA A 207 14.05 -17.44 -19.69
CA ALA A 207 13.19 -17.03 -20.78
C ALA A 207 13.76 -17.49 -22.13
N ARG A 208 15.06 -17.27 -22.34
CA ARG A 208 15.77 -17.70 -23.54
C ARG A 208 15.71 -19.21 -23.73
N ILE A 209 16.01 -20.00 -22.69
CA ILE A 209 15.96 -21.47 -22.75
C ILE A 209 14.56 -21.96 -23.13
N ILE A 210 13.52 -21.36 -22.58
CA ILE A 210 12.12 -21.75 -22.85
C ILE A 210 11.69 -21.39 -24.26
N VAL A 211 12.04 -20.19 -24.74
CA VAL A 211 11.73 -19.77 -26.11
C VAL A 211 12.54 -20.57 -27.13
N ASP A 212 13.81 -20.89 -26.85
CA ASP A 212 14.65 -21.72 -27.72
C ASP A 212 14.16 -23.17 -27.80
N SER A 213 13.73 -23.74 -26.68
CA SER A 213 13.29 -25.14 -26.60
C SER A 213 11.81 -25.35 -26.90
N GLN A 214 11.01 -24.28 -26.92
CA GLN A 214 9.54 -24.30 -27.03
C GLN A 214 8.88 -25.25 -25.99
N LEU A 215 9.51 -25.40 -24.82
CA LEU A 215 9.14 -26.35 -23.78
C LEU A 215 9.08 -25.65 -22.41
N GLY A 216 7.90 -25.17 -22.01
CA GLY A 216 7.65 -24.54 -20.70
C GLY A 216 7.56 -25.51 -19.53
N SER A 217 8.52 -26.43 -19.37
CA SER A 217 8.53 -27.43 -18.28
C SER A 217 9.44 -27.02 -17.12
N THR A 218 8.87 -26.93 -15.91
CA THR A 218 9.61 -26.63 -14.67
C THR A 218 10.77 -27.59 -14.42
N SER A 219 10.58 -28.88 -14.70
CA SER A 219 11.61 -29.93 -14.51
C SER A 219 12.72 -29.85 -15.55
N SER A 220 12.43 -29.35 -16.75
CA SER A 220 13.44 -29.09 -17.78
C SER A 220 14.27 -27.86 -17.42
N LEU A 221 13.60 -26.80 -16.97
CA LEU A 221 14.24 -25.57 -16.52
C LEU A 221 15.13 -25.79 -15.29
N GLN A 222 14.67 -26.61 -14.35
CA GLN A 222 15.44 -27.04 -13.17
C GLN A 222 16.79 -27.64 -13.57
N ARG A 223 16.79 -28.56 -14.55
CA ARG A 223 18.00 -29.23 -15.04
C ARG A 223 18.89 -28.30 -15.84
N ALA A 224 18.30 -27.45 -16.68
CA ALA A 224 19.05 -26.53 -17.54
C ALA A 224 19.80 -25.47 -16.72
N LEU A 225 19.17 -24.91 -15.68
CA LEU A 225 19.74 -23.86 -14.83
C LEU A 225 20.43 -24.38 -13.58
N SER A 226 20.44 -25.70 -13.34
CA SER A 226 21.00 -26.32 -12.13
C SER A 226 20.48 -25.70 -10.81
N VAL A 227 19.18 -25.37 -10.77
CA VAL A 227 18.51 -24.78 -9.61
C VAL A 227 17.60 -25.78 -8.91
N GLY A 228 17.20 -25.51 -7.66
CA GLY A 228 16.20 -26.32 -6.96
C GLY A 228 14.80 -26.20 -7.59
N TYR A 229 13.98 -27.26 -7.49
CA TYR A 229 12.64 -27.32 -8.10
C TYR A 229 11.73 -26.16 -7.68
N ALA A 230 11.72 -25.79 -6.39
CA ALA A 230 10.95 -24.65 -5.90
C ALA A 230 11.38 -23.30 -6.50
N ARG A 231 12.68 -23.14 -6.83
CA ARG A 231 13.19 -21.93 -7.49
C ARG A 231 12.84 -21.94 -8.98
N ALA A 232 12.95 -23.09 -9.65
CA ALA A 232 12.50 -23.24 -11.04
C ALA A 232 11.00 -22.94 -11.19
N GLY A 233 10.17 -23.37 -10.24
CA GLY A 233 8.74 -23.06 -10.20
C GLY A 233 8.47 -21.56 -10.11
N ARG A 234 9.16 -20.85 -9.20
CA ARG A 234 9.05 -19.39 -9.10
C ARG A 234 9.47 -18.68 -10.39
N ILE A 235 10.55 -19.13 -11.04
CA ILE A 235 10.98 -18.56 -12.32
C ILE A 235 9.90 -18.77 -13.40
N MET A 236 9.27 -19.95 -13.46
CA MET A 236 8.15 -20.19 -14.38
C MET A 236 6.95 -19.26 -14.14
N ASP A 237 6.64 -18.98 -12.87
CA ASP A 237 5.55 -18.06 -12.50
C ASP A 237 5.91 -16.60 -12.86
N MET A 238 7.18 -16.20 -12.71
CA MET A 238 7.66 -14.88 -13.13
C MET A 238 7.61 -14.73 -14.66
N LEU A 239 7.96 -15.79 -15.40
CA LEU A 239 7.86 -15.81 -16.86
C LEU A 239 6.41 -15.74 -17.35
N GLU A 240 5.47 -16.34 -16.62
CA GLU A 240 4.03 -16.18 -16.88
C GLU A 240 3.60 -14.73 -16.66
N ALA A 241 4.02 -14.11 -15.54
CA ALA A 241 3.71 -12.72 -15.26
C ALA A 241 4.29 -11.74 -16.30
N LYS A 242 5.44 -12.07 -16.90
CA LYS A 242 6.05 -11.31 -18.01
C LYS A 242 5.46 -11.67 -19.39
N GLY A 243 4.47 -12.56 -19.47
CA GLY A 243 3.83 -12.96 -20.72
C GLY A 243 4.68 -13.86 -21.63
N VAL A 244 5.76 -14.45 -21.11
CA VAL A 244 6.64 -15.36 -21.88
C VAL A 244 6.02 -16.75 -22.02
N VAL A 245 5.31 -17.21 -20.98
CA VAL A 245 4.61 -18.50 -20.95
C VAL A 245 3.17 -18.35 -20.51
N GLY A 246 2.30 -19.25 -20.96
CA GLY A 246 0.89 -19.31 -20.57
C GLY A 246 0.69 -19.83 -19.14
N PRO A 247 -0.56 -19.89 -18.68
CA PRO A 247 -0.89 -20.31 -17.32
C PRO A 247 -0.53 -21.76 -17.04
N ALA A 248 -0.44 -22.10 -15.75
CA ALA A 248 -0.18 -23.46 -15.31
C ALA A 248 -1.24 -24.44 -15.86
N ASN A 249 -0.78 -25.48 -16.56
CA ASN A 249 -1.63 -26.54 -17.12
C ASN A 249 -1.41 -27.87 -16.40
N GLY A 250 -1.64 -27.88 -15.08
CA GLY A 250 -1.41 -29.06 -14.24
C GLY A 250 0.04 -29.54 -14.31
N SER A 251 0.24 -30.82 -14.67
CA SER A 251 1.56 -31.44 -14.81
C SER A 251 2.16 -31.32 -16.22
N LYS A 252 1.45 -30.72 -17.18
CA LYS A 252 1.93 -30.56 -18.56
C LYS A 252 2.81 -29.30 -18.69
N PRO A 253 3.74 -29.28 -19.67
CA PRO A 253 4.50 -28.08 -19.98
C PRO A 253 3.57 -26.90 -20.29
N ARG A 254 3.94 -25.70 -19.82
CA ARG A 254 3.24 -24.46 -20.14
C ARG A 254 3.47 -24.09 -21.61
N GLU A 255 2.46 -23.48 -22.22
CA GLU A 255 2.55 -22.95 -23.58
C GLU A 255 3.54 -21.78 -23.61
N VAL A 256 4.35 -21.68 -24.67
CA VAL A 256 5.27 -20.56 -24.88
C VAL A 256 4.55 -19.53 -25.76
N LEU A 257 4.41 -18.30 -25.27
CA LEU A 257 3.54 -17.29 -25.90
C LEU A 257 4.28 -16.33 -26.83
N ILE A 258 5.61 -16.29 -26.75
CA ILE A 258 6.43 -15.35 -27.51
C ILE A 258 7.56 -16.07 -28.25
N ASP A 259 8.01 -15.45 -29.34
CA ASP A 259 9.17 -15.88 -30.11
C ASP A 259 10.45 -15.13 -29.68
N LYS A 260 11.56 -15.40 -30.38
CA LYS A 260 12.87 -14.83 -30.05
C LYS A 260 12.92 -13.32 -30.24
N ASP A 261 12.27 -12.80 -31.27
CA ASP A 261 12.29 -11.38 -31.59
C ASP A 261 11.47 -10.61 -30.55
N ALA A 262 10.27 -11.12 -30.21
CA ALA A 262 9.44 -10.57 -29.14
C ALA A 262 10.11 -10.64 -27.76
N LEU A 263 10.93 -11.65 -27.48
CA LEU A 263 11.68 -11.75 -26.23
C LEU A 263 12.73 -10.64 -26.07
N GLU A 264 13.44 -10.28 -27.15
CA GLU A 264 14.42 -9.19 -27.11
C GLU A 264 13.73 -7.82 -26.95
N GLU A 265 12.60 -7.59 -27.61
CA GLU A 265 11.79 -6.38 -27.41
C GLU A 265 11.31 -6.25 -25.95
N LEU A 266 10.79 -7.33 -25.37
CA LEU A 266 10.35 -7.38 -23.98
C LEU A 266 11.49 -7.05 -23.00
N LYS A 267 12.70 -7.53 -23.29
CA LYS A 267 13.90 -7.27 -22.47
C LYS A 267 14.34 -5.80 -22.54
N VAL A 268 14.26 -5.17 -23.71
CA VAL A 268 14.56 -3.74 -23.90
C VAL A 268 13.52 -2.88 -23.17
N GLN A 269 12.23 -3.24 -23.25
CA GLN A 269 11.16 -2.55 -22.54
C GLN A 269 11.31 -2.64 -21.02
N ASP A 270 11.64 -3.82 -20.49
CA ASP A 270 11.87 -4.03 -19.06
C ASP A 270 13.10 -3.24 -18.55
N ALA A 271 14.16 -3.15 -19.35
CA ALA A 271 15.35 -2.34 -19.03
C ALA A 271 15.04 -0.84 -19.06
N ALA A 272 14.33 -0.35 -20.07
CA ALA A 272 13.90 1.05 -20.15
C ALA A 272 12.99 1.45 -18.99
N TYR A 273 12.13 0.53 -18.53
CA TYR A 273 11.27 0.77 -17.37
C TYR A 273 12.08 0.88 -16.07
N ARG A 274 13.19 0.13 -15.95
CA ARG A 274 14.10 0.17 -14.78
C ARG A 274 15.02 1.39 -14.73
N GLU A 275 15.35 2.00 -15.87
CA GLU A 275 16.14 3.24 -15.92
C GLU A 275 15.30 4.50 -15.60
N VAL A 276 13.97 4.36 -15.58
CA VAL A 276 13.00 5.41 -15.23
C VAL A 276 12.59 5.34 -13.75
N GLU A 277 13.02 4.30 -13.01
CA GLU A 277 12.94 4.15 -11.53
C GLU A 277 14.16 4.74 -10.80
#